data_AF-A0A5Y9PDF3-F1
#
_entry.id   AF-A0A5Y9PDF3-F1
#
_cell.length_a   1.000
_cell.length_b   1.000
_cell.length_c   1.000
_cell.angle_alpha   90.00
_cell.angle_beta   90.00
_cell.angle_gamma   90.00
#
_symmetry.space_group_name_H-M   'P 1'
#
loop_
_entity.id
_entity.type
_entity.pdbx_description
1 polymer ?
#
loop_
_entity_poly.entity_id
_entity_poly.type
_entity_poly.pdbx_seq_one_letter_code
_entity_poly.pdbx_strand_id
1 'polypeptide(L)'
;MNVITQLKDVMDTHGYSQGQVARAIGRSSATMNQYLQGKYNGDIADMEERISNFIRRVREKQNALRIDERFVSTPTARKGLEVLAYAHQECEICVLYGA
;
A
#
# COMPACT_ATOMS: atom_id res chain seq x y z
N MET A 1 13.36 16.98 6.70
CA MET A 1 12.55 16.95 5.46
C MET A 1 11.22 17.61 5.77
N ASN A 2 10.75 18.52 4.91
CA ASN A 2 9.52 19.28 5.15
C ASN A 2 8.28 18.41 4.88
N VAL A 3 7.31 18.40 5.80
CA VAL A 3 6.05 17.62 5.71
C VAL A 3 5.27 17.97 4.44
N ILE A 4 5.34 19.23 3.99
CA ILE A 4 4.70 19.70 2.75
C ILE A 4 5.30 19.01 1.52
N THR A 5 6.62 18.82 1.48
CA THR A 5 7.30 18.15 0.36
C THR A 5 6.89 16.68 0.29
N GLN A 6 6.86 15.98 1.43
CA GLN A 6 6.42 14.58 1.48
C GLN A 6 4.95 14.42 1.09
N LEU A 7 4.10 15.38 1.47
CA LEU A 7 2.71 15.34 1.09
C LEU A 7 2.53 15.52 -0.42
N LYS A 8 3.23 16.48 -1.04
CA LYS A 8 3.20 16.67 -2.50
C LYS A 8 3.64 15.40 -3.24
N ASP A 9 4.73 14.79 -2.80
CA ASP A 9 5.24 13.53 -3.37
C ASP A 9 4.19 12.40 -3.32
N VAL A 10 3.53 12.23 -2.17
CA VAL A 10 2.45 11.24 -2.01
C VAL A 10 1.24 11.57 -2.88
N MET A 11 0.90 12.86 -3.01
CA MET A 11 -0.21 13.29 -3.85
C MET A 11 0.06 13.03 -5.34
N ASP A 12 1.26 13.33 -5.82
CA ASP A 12 1.66 13.12 -7.21
C ASP A 12 1.77 11.62 -7.52
N THR A 13 2.36 10.83 -6.62
CA THR A 13 2.52 9.37 -6.80
C THR A 13 1.19 8.63 -6.86
N HIS A 14 0.19 9.08 -6.09
CA HIS A 14 -1.11 8.39 -5.98
C HIS A 14 -2.25 9.08 -6.73
N GLY A 15 -2.00 10.24 -7.35
CA GLY A 15 -3.03 11.05 -8.01
C GLY A 15 -4.07 11.63 -7.05
N TYR A 16 -3.72 11.86 -5.77
CA TYR A 16 -4.65 12.44 -4.81
C TYR A 16 -4.79 13.95 -5.02
N SER A 17 -6.04 14.42 -5.09
CA SER A 17 -6.33 15.86 -5.05
C SER A 17 -6.22 16.42 -3.62
N GLN A 18 -5.88 17.71 -3.50
CA GLN A 18 -5.83 18.41 -2.21
C GLN A 18 -7.12 18.25 -1.41
N GLY A 19 -8.27 18.28 -2.08
CA GLY A 19 -9.58 18.11 -1.46
C GLY A 19 -9.85 16.69 -0.96
N GLN A 20 -9.25 15.66 -1.56
CA GLN A 20 -9.32 14.28 -1.05
C GLN A 20 -8.46 14.11 0.20
N VAL A 21 -7.23 14.64 0.18
CA VAL A 21 -6.34 14.62 1.36
C VAL A 21 -6.99 15.38 2.52
N ALA A 22 -7.52 16.58 2.28
CA ALA A 22 -8.20 17.39 3.29
C ALA A 22 -9.34 16.61 3.97
N ARG A 23 -10.19 15.96 3.17
CA ARG A 23 -11.26 15.09 3.67
C ARG A 23 -10.73 13.91 4.49
N ALA A 24 -9.63 13.28 4.05
CA ALA A 24 -9.02 12.16 4.76
C ALA A 24 -8.44 12.54 6.13
N ILE A 25 -7.99 13.78 6.31
CA ILE A 25 -7.50 14.31 7.60
C ILE A 25 -8.58 15.03 8.43
N GLY A 26 -9.81 15.11 7.93
CA GLY A 26 -10.94 15.77 8.61
C GLY A 26 -10.88 17.30 8.57
N ARG A 27 -10.26 17.89 7.55
CA ARG A 27 -10.13 19.34 7.36
C ARG A 27 -10.76 19.79 6.05
N SER A 28 -11.04 21.10 5.93
CA SER A 28 -11.58 21.67 4.70
C SER A 28 -10.49 21.85 3.64
N SER A 29 -10.89 21.84 2.36
CA SER A 29 -9.98 22.14 1.24
C SER A 29 -9.37 23.54 1.35
N ALA A 30 -10.11 24.51 1.90
CA ALA A 30 -9.62 25.86 2.15
C ALA A 30 -8.49 25.88 3.18
N THR A 31 -8.64 25.13 4.29
CA THR A 31 -7.60 24.99 5.32
C THR A 31 -6.33 24.36 4.75
N MET A 32 -6.48 23.33 3.92
CA MET A 32 -5.36 22.66 3.26
C MET A 32 -4.61 23.60 2.31
N ASN A 33 -5.33 24.43 1.54
CA ASN A 33 -4.73 25.40 0.64
C ASN A 33 -4.00 26.52 1.41
N GLN A 34 -4.59 27.02 2.50
CA GLN A 34 -3.93 28.00 3.38
C GLN A 34 -2.63 27.43 3.98
N TYR A 35 -2.64 26.16 4.37
CA TYR A 35 -1.46 25.47 4.90
C TYR A 35 -0.35 25.34 3.85
N LEU A 36 -0.69 24.92 2.63
CA LEU A 36 0.27 24.82 1.52
C LEU A 36 0.87 26.18 1.09
N GLN A 37 0.12 27.27 1.31
CA GLN A 37 0.57 28.64 1.06
C GLN A 37 1.30 29.27 2.26
N GLY A 38 1.41 28.58 3.39
CA GLY A 38 2.02 29.11 4.63
C GLY A 38 1.21 30.23 5.30
N LYS A 39 -0.08 30.36 4.98
CA LYS A 39 -1.00 31.38 5.52
C LYS A 39 -1.91 30.85 6.62
N TYR A 40 -1.73 29.60 7.02
CA TYR A 40 -2.55 28.97 8.04
C TYR A 40 -2.06 29.38 9.44
N ASN A 41 -2.87 30.19 10.13
CA ASN A 41 -2.59 30.70 11.48
C ASN A 41 -3.22 29.84 12.59
N GLY A 42 -3.72 28.64 12.26
CA GLY A 42 -4.27 27.71 13.24
C GLY A 42 -3.19 26.86 13.89
N ASP A 43 -3.61 25.72 14.43
CA ASP A 43 -2.69 24.75 15.02
C ASP A 43 -1.94 23.97 13.93
N ILE A 44 -0.71 24.42 13.65
CA ILE A 44 0.20 23.82 12.67
C ILE A 44 0.64 22.42 13.14
N ALA A 45 0.83 22.22 14.45
CA ALA A 45 1.31 20.96 15.00
C ALA A 45 0.27 19.84 14.81
N ASP A 46 -1.00 20.09 15.13
CA ASP A 46 -2.09 19.12 14.87
C ASP A 46 -2.23 18.83 13.36
N MET A 47 -2.04 19.85 12.52
CA MET A 47 -2.11 19.68 11.06
C MET A 47 -0.96 18.80 10.53
N GLU A 48 0.28 19.04 10.99
CA GLU A 48 1.44 18.22 10.63
C GLU A 48 1.33 16.79 11.13
N GLU A 49 0.81 16.58 12.35
CA GLU A 49 0.59 15.25 12.91
C GLU A 49 -0.42 14.45 12.07
N ARG A 50 -1.55 15.08 11.70
CA ARG A 50 -2.58 14.45 10.85
C ARG A 50 -2.06 14.12 9.46
N ILE A 51 -1.30 15.03 8.85
CA ILE A 51 -0.69 14.80 7.53
C ILE A 51 0.33 13.66 7.61
N SER A 52 1.16 13.64 8.65
CA SER A 52 2.13 12.57 8.87
C SER A 52 1.46 11.20 9.06
N ASN A 53 0.38 11.16 9.84
CA ASN A 53 -0.45 9.97 10.01
C ASN A 53 -1.10 9.51 8.70
N PHE A 54 -1.56 10.43 7.85
CA PHE A 54 -2.08 10.11 6.52
C PHE A 54 -1.00 9.49 5.63
N ILE A 55 0.18 10.12 5.55
CA ILE A 55 1.32 9.61 4.77
C ILE A 55 1.71 8.21 5.25
N ARG A 56 1.77 7.99 6.57
CA ARG A 56 2.06 6.67 7.15
C ARG A 56 1.06 5.62 6.69
N ARG A 57 -0.26 5.91 6.80
CA ARG A 57 -1.32 4.98 6.36
C ARG A 57 -1.24 4.65 4.87
N VAL A 58 -0.93 5.62 4.02
CA VAL A 58 -0.80 5.39 2.58
C VAL A 58 0.39 4.47 2.28
N ARG A 59 1.54 4.69 2.95
CA ARG A 59 2.72 3.82 2.83
C ARG A 59 2.48 2.42 3.40
N GLU A 60 1.81 2.32 4.54
CA GLU A 60 1.42 1.02 5.12
C GLU A 60 0.49 0.25 4.16
N LYS A 61 -0.48 0.92 3.55
CA LYS A 61 -1.35 0.31 2.54
C LYS A 61 -0.56 -0.18 1.33
N GLN A 62 0.42 0.60 0.85
CA GLN A 62 1.32 0.14 -0.21
C GLN A 62 2.13 -1.10 0.20
N ASN A 63 2.68 -1.12 1.42
CA ASN A 63 3.44 -2.25 1.91
C ASN A 63 2.56 -3.50 2.12
N ALA A 64 1.32 -3.33 2.57
CA ALA A 64 0.35 -4.42 2.72
C ALA A 64 -0.14 -4.96 1.37
N LEU A 65 -0.26 -4.10 0.35
CA LEU A 65 -0.55 -4.52 -1.03
C LEU A 65 0.64 -5.25 -1.68
N ARG A 66 1.85 -5.10 -1.14
CA ARG A 66 3.05 -5.89 -1.52
C ARG A 66 3.14 -7.22 -0.77
N ILE A 67 2.01 -7.78 -0.31
CA ILE A 67 1.93 -9.24 -0.19
C ILE A 67 2.01 -9.75 -1.63
N ASP A 68 3.23 -10.02 -2.05
CA ASP A 68 3.54 -10.69 -3.29
C ASP A 68 2.84 -12.05 -3.19
N GLU A 69 1.72 -12.23 -3.88
CA GLU A 69 1.01 -13.51 -4.04
C GLU A 69 1.92 -14.48 -4.81
N ARG A 70 3.05 -14.84 -4.21
CA ARG A 70 3.96 -15.84 -4.72
C ARG A 70 3.53 -17.17 -4.19
N PHE A 71 3.48 -18.13 -5.09
CA PHE A 71 3.39 -19.53 -4.72
C PHE A 71 4.52 -19.86 -3.74
N VAL A 72 4.16 -20.18 -2.50
CA VAL A 72 5.11 -20.63 -1.49
C VAL A 72 5.36 -22.12 -1.73
N SER A 73 6.54 -22.45 -2.23
CA SER A 73 6.96 -23.85 -2.44
C SER A 73 7.20 -24.54 -1.08
N THR A 74 6.13 -24.99 -0.44
CA THR A 74 6.19 -25.88 0.71
C THR A 74 6.75 -27.26 0.31
N PRO A 75 7.21 -28.10 1.26
CA PRO A 75 7.67 -29.45 0.96
C PRO A 75 6.60 -30.30 0.25
N THR A 76 5.33 -30.17 0.65
CA THR A 76 4.19 -30.86 0.01
C THR A 76 3.94 -30.32 -1.39
N ALA A 77 3.97 -29.00 -1.57
CA ALA A 77 3.85 -28.36 -2.88
C ALA A 77 4.93 -28.85 -3.86
N ARG A 78 6.19 -28.97 -3.41
CA ARG A 78 7.28 -29.47 -4.25
C ARG A 78 7.04 -30.91 -4.71
N LYS A 79 6.64 -31.80 -3.80
CA LYS A 79 6.26 -33.19 -4.14
C LYS A 79 5.11 -33.23 -5.14
N GLY A 80 4.10 -32.38 -4.94
CA GLY A 80 2.98 -32.26 -5.89
C GLY A 80 3.45 -31.86 -7.30
N LEU A 81 4.34 -30.87 -7.38
CA LEU A 81 4.91 -30.42 -8.65
C LEU A 81 5.78 -31.49 -9.33
N GLU A 82 6.54 -32.29 -8.56
CA GLU A 82 7.32 -33.42 -9.08
C GLU A 82 6.41 -34.50 -9.69
N VAL A 83 5.31 -34.84 -9.01
CA VAL A 83 4.33 -35.81 -9.52
C VAL A 83 3.64 -35.31 -10.79
N LEU A 84 3.32 -34.02 -10.86
CA LEU A 84 2.76 -33.40 -12.07
C LEU A 84 3.75 -33.46 -13.24
N ALA A 85 5.04 -33.20 -12.98
CA ALA A 85 6.09 -33.31 -14.00
C ALA A 85 6.25 -34.75 -14.50
N TYR A 86 6.23 -35.73 -13.59
CA TYR A 86 6.27 -37.15 -13.93
C TYR A 86 5.07 -37.59 -14.77
N ALA A 87 3.84 -37.24 -14.35
CA ALA A 87 2.62 -37.58 -15.07
C ALA A 87 2.63 -37.04 -16.52
N HIS A 88 3.14 -35.82 -16.70
CA HIS A 88 3.26 -35.21 -18.02
C HIS A 88 4.33 -35.90 -18.89
N GLN A 89 5.48 -36.24 -18.30
CA GLN A 89 6.60 -36.88 -19.00
C GLN A 89 6.26 -38.30 -19.48
N GLU A 90 5.63 -39.09 -18.60
CA GLU A 90 5.36 -40.51 -18.84
C GLU A 90 3.95 -40.75 -19.42
N CYS A 91 3.14 -39.70 -19.55
CA CYS A 91 1.73 -39.77 -19.95
C CYS A 91 0.89 -40.71 -19.07
N GLU A 92 1.18 -40.77 -17.77
CA GLU A 92 0.48 -41.59 -16.79
C GLU A 92 -0.48 -40.79 -15.91
N ILE A 93 -1.47 -41.47 -15.31
CA ILE A 93 -2.40 -40.87 -14.35
C ILE A 93 -1.82 -41.02 -12.95
N CYS A 94 -1.56 -39.90 -12.27
CA CYS A 94 -1.08 -39.88 -10.88
C CYS A 94 -2.12 -39.28 -9.93
N VAL A 95 -2.17 -39.78 -8.69
CA VAL A 95 -3.07 -39.30 -7.64
C VAL A 95 -2.28 -38.48 -6.62
N LEU A 96 -2.72 -37.25 -6.37
CA LEU A 96 -2.27 -36.42 -5.26
C LEU A 96 -3.35 -36.40 -4.17
N TYR A 97 -2.97 -36.77 -2.95
CA TYR A 97 -3.87 -36.76 -1.79
C TYR A 97 -3.21 -36.06 -0.60
N GLY A 98 -4.02 -35.47 0.26
CA GLY A 98 -3.60 -34.88 1.53
C GLY A 98 -3.80 -35.87 2.69
N ALA A 99 -3.15 -35.58 3.81
CA ALA A 99 -3.46 -36.23 5.09
C ALA A 99 -4.72 -35.63 5.72
#